data_AF-A0A0S9NW49-F1
#
_entry.id   AF-A0A0S9NW49-F1
#
_cell.length_a   1.000
_cell.length_b   1.000
_cell.length_c   1.000
_cell.angle_alpha   90.00
_cell.angle_beta   90.00
_cell.angle_gamma   90.00
#
_symmetry.space_group_name_H-M   'P 1'
#
loop_
_entity.id
_entity.type
_entity.pdbx_description
1 polymer ?
#
loop_
_entity_poly.entity_id
_entity_poly.type
_entity_poly.pdbx_seq_one_letter_code
_entity_poly.pdbx_strand_id
1 'polypeptide(L)'
;MQWICASGVLAAAQSAAAAFEREHGLAVELRDLADGAAQLEASVACETHWRRGLRARVDSPLECWIARVPGPVLCITEGARAQAEALRAFVPAGRGYLGLWGEEALQADAIALAAWQLVQAGAGRCLAPAVD
;
A
#
# COMPACT_ATOMS: atom_id res chain seq x y z
N MET A 1 8.48 -7.40 1.32
CA MET A 1 7.61 -6.34 0.74
C MET A 1 6.62 -5.87 1.80
N GLN A 2 5.89 -4.79 1.59
CA GLN A 2 4.92 -4.29 2.58
C GLN A 2 3.48 -4.41 2.06
N TRP A 3 2.58 -4.97 2.87
CA TRP A 3 1.14 -4.90 2.62
C TRP A 3 0.48 -4.04 3.70
N ILE A 4 -0.29 -3.04 3.27
CA ILE A 4 -1.06 -2.15 4.14
C ILE A 4 -2.51 -2.54 4.02
N CYS A 5 -3.11 -3.02 5.11
CA CYS A 5 -4.38 -3.71 5.10
C CYS A 5 -5.41 -2.96 5.95
N ALA A 6 -6.62 -2.79 5.43
CA ALA A 6 -7.76 -2.45 6.28
C ALA A 6 -8.12 -3.63 7.19
N SER A 7 -8.79 -3.35 8.31
CA SER A 7 -9.09 -4.37 9.32
C SER A 7 -9.97 -5.51 8.80
N GLY A 8 -10.90 -5.24 7.88
CA GLY A 8 -11.84 -6.25 7.36
C GLY A 8 -11.18 -7.29 6.46
N VAL A 9 -10.02 -7.00 5.86
CA VAL A 9 -9.28 -7.91 4.98
C VAL A 9 -8.13 -8.65 5.68
N LEU A 10 -7.89 -8.39 6.97
CA LEU A 10 -6.68 -8.87 7.66
C LEU A 10 -6.55 -10.40 7.65
N ALA A 11 -7.65 -11.14 7.86
CA ALA A 11 -7.63 -12.61 7.85
C ALA A 11 -7.23 -13.17 6.47
N ALA A 12 -7.78 -12.61 5.39
CA ALA A 12 -7.44 -13.00 4.03
C ALA A 12 -5.97 -12.65 3.72
N ALA A 13 -5.53 -11.46 4.11
CA ALA A 13 -4.15 -11.00 3.92
C ALA A 13 -3.13 -11.86 4.68
N GLN A 14 -3.43 -12.29 5.91
CA GLN A 14 -2.56 -13.20 6.67
C GLN A 14 -2.42 -14.57 6.00
N SER A 15 -3.54 -15.13 5.52
CA SER A 15 -3.53 -16.40 4.77
C SER A 15 -2.71 -16.27 3.49
N ALA A 16 -2.94 -15.18 2.73
CA ALA A 16 -2.19 -14.89 1.50
C ALA A 16 -0.71 -14.69 1.76
N ALA A 17 -0.32 -13.97 2.82
CA ALA A 17 1.08 -13.73 3.17
C ALA A 17 1.81 -15.04 3.47
N ALA A 18 1.19 -15.93 4.24
CA ALA A 18 1.76 -17.24 4.54
C ALA A 18 1.90 -18.12 3.29
N ALA A 19 0.94 -18.03 2.36
CA ALA A 19 1.02 -18.73 1.08
C ALA A 19 2.12 -18.17 0.17
N PHE A 20 2.15 -16.85 0.03
CA PHE A 20 3.08 -16.11 -0.80
C PHE A 20 4.54 -16.32 -0.36
N GLU A 21 4.81 -16.28 0.95
CA GLU A 21 6.15 -16.54 1.48
C GLU A 21 6.60 -17.98 1.20
N ARG A 22 5.70 -18.95 1.36
CA ARG A 22 6.00 -20.36 1.09
C ARG A 22 6.28 -20.62 -0.40
N GLU A 23 5.53 -19.98 -1.28
CA GLU A 23 5.63 -20.20 -2.74
C GLU A 23 6.79 -19.45 -3.37
N HIS A 24 7.04 -18.21 -2.95
CA HIS A 24 8.01 -17.32 -3.60
C HIS A 24 9.23 -17.00 -2.74
N GLY A 25 9.28 -17.42 -1.48
CA GLY A 25 10.39 -17.14 -0.56
C GLY A 25 10.52 -15.66 -0.18
N LEU A 26 9.44 -14.89 -0.32
CA LEU A 26 9.42 -13.44 -0.08
C LEU A 26 8.59 -13.11 1.17
N ALA A 27 9.26 -12.61 2.20
CA ALA A 27 8.61 -12.15 3.42
C ALA A 27 7.73 -10.92 3.18
N VAL A 28 6.59 -10.88 3.88
CA VAL A 28 5.60 -9.81 3.83
C VAL A 28 5.49 -9.15 5.20
N GLU A 29 5.69 -7.85 5.25
CA GLU A 29 5.36 -7.03 6.42
C GLU A 29 3.91 -6.58 6.30
N LEU A 30 3.03 -7.11 7.16
CA LEU A 30 1.64 -6.67 7.26
C LEU A 30 1.54 -5.46 8.19
N ARG A 31 0.82 -4.43 7.76
CA ARG A 31 0.59 -3.21 8.55
C ARG A 31 -0.85 -2.78 8.48
N ASP A 32 -1.37 -2.25 9.57
CA ASP A 32 -2.74 -1.75 9.62
C ASP A 32 -2.85 -0.40 8.90
N LEU A 33 -3.84 -0.27 8.02
CA LEU A 33 -4.18 0.98 7.35
C LEU A 33 -4.63 2.05 8.36
N ALA A 34 -5.26 1.67 9.47
CA ALA A 34 -5.70 2.59 10.52
C ALA A 34 -4.51 3.34 11.15
N ASP A 35 -3.37 2.66 11.35
CA ASP A 35 -2.13 3.27 11.85
C ASP A 35 -1.60 4.34 10.88
N GLY A 36 -1.75 4.11 9.57
CA GLY A 36 -1.41 5.08 8.53
C GLY A 36 -2.44 6.22 8.43
N ALA A 37 -3.73 5.91 8.55
CA ALA A 37 -4.82 6.88 8.48
C ALA A 37 -4.71 7.93 9.59
N ALA A 38 -4.26 7.54 10.79
CA ALA A 38 -3.96 8.46 11.89
C ALA A 38 -2.92 9.54 11.53
N GLN A 39 -2.11 9.31 10.49
CA GLN A 39 -1.08 10.25 10.00
C GLN A 39 -1.56 11.10 8.83
N LEU A 40 -2.74 10.82 8.26
CA LEU A 40 -3.16 11.39 6.97
C LEU A 40 -3.33 12.90 7.03
N GLU A 41 -4.05 13.42 8.03
CA GLU A 41 -4.30 14.86 8.16
C GLU A 41 -3.00 15.66 8.31
N ALA A 42 -2.11 15.20 9.20
CA ALA A 42 -0.79 15.81 9.40
C ALA A 42 0.05 15.78 8.11
N SER A 43 -0.11 14.74 7.30
CA SER A 43 0.61 14.58 6.03
C SER A 43 0.09 15.51 4.95
N VAL A 44 -1.23 15.67 4.83
CA VAL A 44 -1.86 16.66 3.95
C VAL A 44 -1.45 18.09 4.33
N ALA A 45 -1.36 18.38 5.62
CA ALA A 45 -0.88 19.68 6.10
C ALA A 45 0.60 19.92 5.70
N CYS A 46 1.46 18.91 5.82
CA CYS A 46 2.86 19.01 5.38
C CYS A 46 2.99 19.31 3.89
N GLU A 47 2.25 18.58 3.05
CA GLU A 47 2.18 18.81 1.60
C GLU A 47 1.69 20.22 1.26
N THR A 48 0.63 20.68 1.93
CA THR A 48 0.07 22.02 1.74
C THR A 48 1.09 23.10 2.10
N HIS A 49 1.80 22.96 3.22
CA HIS A 49 2.83 23.91 3.64
C HIS A 49 4.03 23.94 2.69
N TRP A 50 4.48 22.77 2.22
CA TRP A 50 5.54 22.69 1.22
C TRP A 50 5.14 23.38 -0.09
N ARG A 51 3.95 23.12 -0.63
CA ARG A 51 3.44 23.79 -1.84
C ARG A 51 3.31 25.30 -1.72
N ARG A 52 3.11 25.80 -0.50
CA ARG A 52 3.06 27.25 -0.18
C ARG A 52 4.44 27.87 0.08
N GLY A 53 5.53 27.10 -0.04
CA GLY A 53 6.88 27.56 0.25
C GLY A 53 7.17 27.76 1.74
N LEU A 54 6.29 27.28 2.63
CA LEU A 54 6.44 27.39 4.08
C LEU A 54 7.35 26.29 4.66
N ARG A 55 7.72 25.30 3.84
CA ARG A 55 8.67 24.23 4.17
C ARG A 55 9.57 23.94 2.97
N ALA A 56 10.81 23.57 3.23
CA ALA A 56 11.79 23.20 2.20
C ALA A 56 11.58 21.78 1.63
N ARG A 57 10.95 20.88 2.40
CA ARG A 57 10.67 19.48 2.04
C ARG A 57 9.32 19.05 2.61
N VAL A 58 8.68 18.09 1.96
CA VAL A 58 7.42 17.47 2.42
C VAL A 58 7.70 16.65 3.67
N ASP A 59 8.52 15.60 3.54
CA ASP A 59 8.88 14.65 4.61
C ASP A 59 7.67 14.31 5.49
N SER A 60 6.53 13.95 4.85
CA SER A 60 5.27 13.84 5.56
C SER A 60 5.28 12.64 6.52
N PRO A 61 4.55 12.68 7.65
CA PRO A 61 4.49 11.56 8.58
C PRO A 61 4.08 10.23 7.94
N LEU A 62 3.11 10.25 7.02
CA LEU A 62 2.64 9.07 6.30
C LEU A 62 3.67 8.56 5.29
N GLU A 63 4.33 9.45 4.55
CA GLU A 63 5.46 9.06 3.67
C GLU A 63 6.60 8.43 4.48
N CYS A 64 6.99 9.06 5.59
CA CYS A 64 8.00 8.53 6.50
C CYS A 64 7.59 7.16 7.08
N TRP A 65 6.31 6.99 7.41
CA TRP A 65 5.77 5.73 7.91
C TRP A 65 5.85 4.65 6.84
N ILE A 66 5.45 4.90 5.58
CA ILE A 66 5.57 3.97 4.45
C ILE A 66 7.04 3.64 4.17
N ALA A 67 7.93 4.63 4.26
CA ALA A 67 9.35 4.49 3.94
C ALA A 67 10.10 3.49 4.84
N ARG A 68 9.62 3.22 6.06
CA ARG A 68 10.28 2.33 7.04
C ARG A 68 10.48 0.90 6.54
N VAL A 69 9.60 0.42 5.67
CA VAL A 69 9.70 -0.94 5.10
C VAL A 69 10.16 -0.82 3.66
N PRO A 70 11.29 -1.40 3.26
CA PRO A 70 11.76 -1.33 1.88
C PRO A 70 10.91 -2.18 0.93
N GLY A 71 10.92 -1.81 -0.35
CA GLY A 71 10.28 -2.57 -1.42
C GLY A 71 8.91 -2.03 -1.83
N PRO A 72 8.20 -2.78 -2.69
CA PRO A 72 6.90 -2.38 -3.19
C PRO A 72 5.82 -2.46 -2.12
N VAL A 73 4.76 -1.69 -2.32
CA VAL A 73 3.64 -1.51 -1.39
C VAL A 73 2.35 -2.03 -2.04
N LEU A 74 1.73 -3.02 -1.42
CA LEU A 74 0.36 -3.45 -1.76
C LEU A 74 -0.60 -2.85 -0.73
N CYS A 75 -1.61 -2.12 -1.16
CA CYS A 75 -2.69 -1.64 -0.29
C CYS A 75 -3.92 -2.52 -0.51
N ILE A 76 -4.49 -3.08 0.57
CA ILE A 76 -5.61 -4.02 0.51
C ILE A 76 -6.74 -3.45 1.37
N THR A 77 -7.92 -3.26 0.81
CA THR A 77 -9.07 -2.72 1.55
C THR A 77 -10.39 -3.32 1.10
N GLU A 78 -11.28 -3.63 2.04
CA GLU A 78 -12.69 -3.96 1.74
C GLU A 78 -13.49 -2.75 1.21
N GLY A 79 -12.95 -1.54 1.34
CA GLY A 79 -13.58 -0.28 0.97
C GLY A 79 -13.48 0.06 -0.52
N ALA A 80 -13.90 1.29 -0.86
CA ALA A 80 -13.82 1.79 -2.22
C ALA A 80 -12.37 2.08 -2.65
N ARG A 81 -12.12 2.01 -3.96
CA ARG A 81 -10.85 2.39 -4.61
C ARG A 81 -10.22 3.68 -4.08
N ALA A 82 -11.04 4.68 -3.75
CA ALA A 82 -10.59 5.97 -3.23
C ALA A 82 -9.71 5.85 -1.99
N GLN A 83 -9.94 4.86 -1.12
CA GLN A 83 -9.16 4.68 0.09
C GLN A 83 -7.73 4.19 -0.23
N ALA A 84 -7.58 3.29 -1.21
CA ALA A 84 -6.27 2.89 -1.71
C ALA A 84 -5.57 4.07 -2.42
N GLU A 85 -6.25 4.74 -3.35
CA GLU A 85 -5.68 5.85 -4.11
C GLU A 85 -5.24 7.03 -3.22
N ALA A 86 -5.90 7.27 -2.08
CA ALA A 86 -5.47 8.28 -1.12
C ALA A 86 -4.06 8.00 -0.56
N LEU A 87 -3.75 6.73 -0.31
CA LEU A 87 -2.45 6.30 0.22
C LEU A 87 -1.34 6.42 -0.83
N ARG A 88 -1.69 6.22 -2.10
CA ARG A 88 -0.76 6.27 -3.24
C ARG A 88 0.02 7.59 -3.31
N ALA A 89 -0.61 8.71 -2.95
CA ALA A 89 0.01 10.04 -2.96
C ALA A 89 1.21 10.16 -2.02
N PHE A 90 1.29 9.30 -0.99
CA PHE A 90 2.34 9.33 0.02
C PHE A 90 3.40 8.25 -0.16
N VAL A 91 3.31 7.45 -1.24
CA VAL A 91 4.29 6.41 -1.51
C VAL A 91 5.60 7.06 -1.98
N PRO A 92 6.75 6.76 -1.35
CA PRO A 92 8.04 7.30 -1.75
C PRO A 92 8.33 7.06 -3.24
N ALA A 93 8.93 8.05 -3.89
CA ALA A 93 9.32 7.97 -5.29
C ALA A 93 10.18 6.72 -5.57
N GLY A 94 9.95 6.09 -6.72
CA GLY A 94 10.66 4.87 -7.11
C GLY A 94 10.17 3.59 -6.43
N ARG A 95 9.11 3.63 -5.61
CA ARG A 95 8.47 2.41 -5.10
C ARG A 95 7.29 1.99 -5.97
N GLY A 96 7.19 0.69 -6.24
CA GLY A 96 6.00 0.11 -6.83
C GLY A 96 4.82 0.21 -5.87
N TYR A 97 3.64 0.51 -6.38
CA TYR A 97 2.41 0.57 -5.62
C TYR A 97 1.26 -0.06 -6.39
N LEU A 98 0.48 -0.90 -5.73
CA LEU A 98 -0.78 -1.45 -6.21
C LEU A 98 -1.84 -1.36 -5.11
N GLY A 99 -3.06 -0.97 -5.49
CA GLY A 99 -4.23 -1.07 -4.64
C GLY A 99 -5.08 -2.27 -5.06
N LEU A 100 -5.59 -3.03 -4.09
CA LEU A 100 -6.56 -4.10 -4.25
C LEU A 100 -7.77 -3.79 -3.38
N TRP A 101 -8.97 -3.84 -3.95
CA TRP A 101 -10.20 -3.44 -3.27
C TRP A 101 -11.39 -4.32 -3.66
N GLY A 102 -12.49 -4.20 -2.90
CA GLY A 102 -13.73 -4.94 -3.18
C GLY A 102 -13.61 -6.43 -2.87
N GLU A 103 -14.34 -7.27 -3.60
CA GLU A 103 -14.41 -8.70 -3.33
C GLU A 103 -13.06 -9.42 -3.48
N GLU A 104 -12.21 -8.99 -4.41
CA GLU A 104 -10.87 -9.56 -4.58
C GLU A 104 -9.99 -9.35 -3.34
N ALA A 105 -10.18 -8.24 -2.63
CA ALA A 105 -9.44 -7.94 -1.40
C ALA A 105 -9.80 -8.89 -0.23
N LEU A 106 -10.88 -9.66 -0.35
CA LEU A 106 -11.29 -10.67 0.63
C LEU A 106 -10.78 -12.08 0.28
N GLN A 107 -10.13 -12.24 -0.89
CA GLN A 107 -9.69 -13.53 -1.39
C GLN A 107 -8.17 -13.66 -1.30
N ALA A 108 -7.71 -14.66 -0.55
CA ALA A 108 -6.28 -14.86 -0.32
C ALA A 108 -5.49 -15.08 -1.63
N ASP A 109 -6.06 -15.83 -2.58
CA ASP A 109 -5.41 -16.12 -3.86
C ASP A 109 -5.28 -14.86 -4.74
N ALA A 110 -6.30 -14.00 -4.74
CA ALA A 110 -6.27 -12.73 -5.47
C ALA A 110 -5.23 -11.76 -4.86
N ILE A 111 -5.13 -11.71 -3.53
CA ILE A 111 -4.10 -10.93 -2.84
C ILE A 111 -2.69 -11.43 -3.23
N ALA A 112 -2.45 -12.74 -3.18
CA ALA A 112 -1.16 -13.31 -3.52
C ALA A 112 -0.78 -13.07 -4.99
N LEU A 113 -1.74 -13.21 -5.91
CA LEU A 113 -1.55 -12.92 -7.32
C LEU A 113 -1.20 -11.44 -7.55
N ALA A 114 -1.94 -10.52 -6.94
CA ALA A 114 -1.68 -9.08 -7.02
C ALA A 114 -0.28 -8.74 -6.47
N ALA A 115 0.11 -9.34 -5.35
CA ALA A 115 1.44 -9.19 -4.78
C ALA A 115 2.54 -9.68 -5.75
N TRP A 116 2.33 -10.82 -6.39
CA TRP A 116 3.29 -11.37 -7.35
C TRP A 116 3.43 -10.50 -8.59
N GLN A 117 2.31 -10.05 -9.16
CA GLN A 117 2.32 -9.11 -10.28
C GLN A 117 3.09 -7.82 -9.93
N LEU A 118 2.87 -7.28 -8.73
CA LEU A 118 3.56 -6.10 -8.24
C LEU A 118 5.08 -6.32 -8.11
N VAL A 119 5.51 -7.49 -7.63
CA VAL A 119 6.93 -7.86 -7.59
C VAL A 119 7.53 -7.94 -9.00
N GLN A 120 6.81 -8.57 -9.94
CA GLN A 120 7.28 -8.76 -11.32
C GLN A 120 7.30 -7.48 -12.14
N ALA A 121 6.42 -6.52 -11.85
CA ALA A 121 6.37 -5.24 -12.54
C ALA A 121 7.59 -4.35 -12.28
N GLY A 122 8.38 -4.64 -11.24
CA GLY A 122 9.52 -3.85 -10.81
C GLY A 122 9.13 -2.46 -10.26
N ALA A 123 10.13 -1.75 -9.73
CA ALA A 123 9.99 -0.39 -9.23
C ALA A 123 9.72 0.60 -10.38
N GLY A 124 8.47 0.73 -10.84
CA GLY A 124 8.12 1.74 -11.85
C GLY A 124 6.80 1.61 -12.59
N ARG A 125 6.07 0.49 -12.48
CA ARG A 125 4.77 0.33 -13.15
C ARG A 125 3.62 0.32 -12.15
N CYS A 126 2.68 1.23 -12.37
CA CYS A 126 1.41 1.25 -11.69
C CYS A 126 0.56 0.18 -12.36
N LEU A 127 0.34 -0.93 -11.67
CA LEU A 127 -0.63 -1.91 -12.12
C LEU A 127 -2.01 -1.36 -11.76
N ALA A 128 -2.84 -1.11 -12.76
CA ALA A 128 -4.27 -1.06 -12.54
C ALA A 128 -4.74 -2.52 -12.53
N PRO A 129 -5.56 -2.96 -11.54
CA PRO A 129 -6.26 -4.22 -11.71
C PRO A 129 -7.10 -4.11 -12.99
N ALA A 130 -7.04 -5.15 -13.83
CA ALA A 130 -7.87 -5.25 -15.00
C ALA A 130 -9.32 -5.34 -14.53
N VAL A 131 -10.10 -4.28 -14.78
CA VAL A 131 -11.55 -4.30 -14.60
C VAL A 131 -12.14 -3.97 -15.97
N ASP A 132 -12.85 -4.94 -16.53
CA ASP A 132 -13.87 -4.69 -17.57
C ASP A 132 -15.10 -4.02 -16.93
#